data_AF-A0A7S2B2S9-F1
#
_entry.id   AF-A0A7S2B2S9-F1
#
_cell.length_a   1.000
_cell.length_b   1.000
_cell.length_c   1.000
_cell.angle_alpha   90.00
_cell.angle_beta   90.00
_cell.angle_gamma   90.00
#
_symmetry.space_group_name_H-M   'P 1'
#
loop_
_entity.id
_entity.type
_entity.pdbx_description
1 polymer ?
#
loop_
_entity_poly.entity_id
_entity_poly.type
_entity_poly.pdbx_seq_one_letter_code
_entity_poly.pdbx_strand_id
1 'polypeptide(L)'
;RSATIACVTARELVTRDLASEPDEAALRGAAHLMSSSLAGSLALVTCKEPMRASLVNQLKMLIQPPPGSPVEPQALTAAINEMAADNVELGCAVVERAAAERASRDVEENLQSAIQARRRHRASGAPGPFLDVSPWA
;
A
#
# COMPACT_ATOMS: atom_id res chain seq x y z
N ARG A 1 0.47 5.39 6.97
CA ARG A 1 0.31 6.57 6.07
C ARG A 1 -0.09 6.15 4.66
N SER A 2 0.72 5.38 3.94
CA SER A 2 0.42 4.96 2.56
C SER A 2 -0.92 4.24 2.41
N ALA A 3 -1.23 3.28 3.31
CA ALA A 3 -2.51 2.57 3.32
C ALA A 3 -3.72 3.50 3.50
N THR A 4 -3.67 4.46 4.43
CA THR A 4 -4.78 5.40 4.67
C THR A 4 -5.07 6.27 3.46
N ILE A 5 -4.03 6.84 2.84
CA ILE A 5 -4.17 7.66 1.63
C ILE A 5 -4.79 6.81 0.51
N ALA A 6 -4.23 5.62 0.29
CA ALA A 6 -4.71 4.72 -0.75
C ALA A 6 -6.17 4.29 -0.56
N CYS A 7 -6.61 4.02 0.67
CA CYS A 7 -7.98 3.61 0.95
C CYS A 7 -9.00 4.73 0.69
N VAL A 8 -8.69 5.96 1.12
CA VAL A 8 -9.56 7.11 0.88
C VAL A 8 -9.68 7.38 -0.62
N THR A 9 -8.55 7.43 -1.32
CA THR A 9 -8.51 7.64 -2.77
C THR A 9 -9.21 6.52 -3.54
N ALA A 10 -8.97 5.26 -3.20
CA ALA A 10 -9.62 4.12 -3.85
C ALA A 10 -11.13 4.13 -3.61
N ARG A 11 -11.58 4.43 -2.38
CA ARG A 11 -13.01 4.57 -2.09
C ARG A 11 -13.63 5.64 -3.00
N GLU A 12 -13.10 6.85 -2.99
CA GLU A 12 -13.69 7.98 -3.73
C GLU A 12 -13.73 7.74 -5.24
N LEU A 13 -12.68 7.16 -5.82
CA LEU A 13 -12.63 6.89 -7.25
C LEU A 13 -13.55 5.72 -7.63
N VAL A 14 -13.50 4.61 -6.89
CA VAL A 14 -14.30 3.42 -7.22
C VAL A 14 -15.79 3.66 -6.99
N THR A 15 -16.19 4.37 -5.94
CA THR A 15 -17.62 4.62 -5.72
C THR A 15 -18.21 5.57 -6.76
N ARG A 16 -17.40 6.47 -7.31
CA ARG A 16 -17.78 7.35 -8.42
C ARG A 16 -17.83 6.60 -9.75
N ASP A 17 -16.77 5.89 -10.11
CA ASP A 17 -16.68 5.16 -11.38
C ASP A 17 -17.71 4.03 -11.47
N LEU A 18 -18.14 3.48 -10.33
CA LEU A 18 -19.14 2.42 -10.21
C LEU A 18 -20.47 2.92 -9.59
N ALA A 19 -20.79 4.21 -9.74
CA ALA A 19 -22.01 4.80 -9.16
C ALA A 19 -23.31 4.14 -9.65
N SER A 20 -23.32 3.62 -10.88
CA SER A 20 -24.47 2.92 -11.48
C SER A 20 -24.39 1.40 -11.40
N GLU A 21 -23.32 0.84 -10.81
CA GLU A 21 -23.10 -0.60 -10.74
C GLU A 21 -23.87 -1.22 -9.56
N PRO A 22 -24.88 -2.09 -9.80
CA PRO A 22 -25.66 -2.73 -8.74
C PRO A 22 -24.93 -3.91 -8.07
N ASP A 23 -23.88 -4.45 -8.68
CA ASP A 23 -23.15 -5.58 -8.10
C ASP A 23 -22.16 -5.12 -7.01
N GLU A 24 -22.37 -5.64 -5.81
CA GLU A 24 -21.48 -5.39 -4.68
C GLU A 24 -20.13 -6.09 -4.84
N ALA A 25 -20.09 -7.24 -5.55
CA ALA A 25 -18.85 -7.98 -5.74
C ALA A 25 -17.92 -7.25 -6.71
N ALA A 26 -18.46 -6.68 -7.79
CA ALA A 26 -17.75 -5.77 -8.69
C ALA A 26 -17.15 -4.57 -7.93
N LEU A 27 -17.94 -3.88 -7.11
CA LEU A 27 -17.48 -2.74 -6.30
C LEU A 27 -16.33 -3.12 -5.36
N ARG A 28 -16.49 -4.22 -4.61
CA ARG A 28 -15.45 -4.71 -3.71
C ARG A 28 -14.19 -5.06 -4.48
N GLY A 29 -14.30 -5.86 -5.54
CA GLY A 29 -13.16 -6.29 -6.34
C GLY A 29 -12.34 -5.11 -6.86
N ALA A 30 -13.01 -4.10 -7.42
CA ALA A 30 -12.36 -2.89 -7.91
C ALA A 30 -11.62 -2.13 -6.80
N ALA A 31 -12.27 -1.91 -5.65
CA ALA A 31 -11.67 -1.20 -4.52
C ALA A 31 -10.48 -1.96 -3.90
N HIS A 32 -10.56 -3.28 -3.77
CA HIS A 32 -9.47 -4.11 -3.24
C HIS A 32 -8.24 -4.07 -4.15
N LEU A 33 -8.44 -4.21 -5.46
CA LEU A 33 -7.34 -4.15 -6.44
C LEU A 33 -6.68 -2.76 -6.45
N MET A 34 -7.50 -1.71 -6.43
CA MET A 34 -7.00 -0.34 -6.48
C MET A 34 -6.30 0.08 -5.18
N SER A 35 -6.89 -0.20 -4.01
CA SER A 35 -6.30 0.20 -2.72
C SER A 35 -4.97 -0.52 -2.46
N SER A 36 -4.87 -1.81 -2.80
CA SER A 36 -3.66 -2.60 -2.62
C SER A 36 -2.54 -2.14 -3.53
N SER A 37 -2.81 -1.95 -4.83
CA SER A 37 -1.83 -1.45 -5.78
C SER A 37 -1.33 -0.05 -5.40
N LEU A 38 -2.23 0.86 -5.04
CA LEU A 38 -1.86 2.23 -4.69
C LEU A 38 -1.08 2.29 -3.37
N ALA A 39 -1.50 1.52 -2.35
CA ALA A 39 -0.80 1.47 -1.07
C ALA A 39 0.62 0.91 -1.21
N GLY A 40 0.78 -0.14 -2.04
CA GLY A 40 2.06 -0.76 -2.30
C GLY A 40 3.06 0.19 -2.96
N SER A 41 2.66 0.81 -4.08
CA SER A 41 3.52 1.77 -4.79
C SER A 41 3.89 2.98 -3.93
N LEU A 42 2.93 3.53 -3.16
CA LEU A 42 3.21 4.63 -2.24
C LEU A 42 4.13 4.22 -1.08
N ALA A 43 4.01 2.99 -0.58
CA ALA A 43 4.88 2.47 0.46
C ALA A 43 6.32 2.33 -0.05
N LEU A 44 6.50 1.74 -1.24
CA LEU A 44 7.81 1.53 -1.87
C LEU A 44 8.59 2.84 -2.02
N VAL A 45 7.97 3.86 -2.63
CA VAL A 45 8.60 5.18 -2.85
C VAL A 45 8.90 5.89 -1.53
N THR A 46 8.10 5.64 -0.49
CA THR A 46 8.31 6.26 0.82
C THR A 46 9.43 5.57 1.62
N CYS A 47 9.58 4.25 1.51
CA CYS A 47 10.44 3.46 2.41
C CYS A 47 11.84 3.15 1.85
N LYS A 48 12.06 3.24 0.53
CA LYS A 48 13.31 2.82 -0.11
C LYS A 48 14.54 3.56 0.39
N GLU A 49 14.60 4.89 0.21
CA GLU A 49 15.69 5.73 0.71
C GLU A 49 15.92 5.62 2.22
N PRO A 50 14.90 5.77 3.11
CA PRO A 50 15.13 5.70 4.55
C PRO A 50 15.60 4.30 4.99
N MET A 51 15.13 3.23 4.35
CA MET A 51 15.59 1.89 4.67
C MET A 51 17.04 1.64 4.24
N ARG A 52 17.44 2.14 3.05
CA ARG A 52 18.84 2.10 2.61
C ARG A 52 19.76 2.79 3.62
N ALA A 53 19.39 3.98 4.07
CA ALA A 53 20.16 4.73 5.06
C ALA A 53 20.26 3.97 6.40
N SER A 54 19.15 3.36 6.83
CA SER A 54 19.11 2.55 8.06
C SER A 54 20.02 1.32 7.97
N LEU A 55 19.95 0.57 6.87
CA LEU A 55 20.79 -0.61 6.62
C LEU A 55 22.27 -0.25 6.63
N VAL A 56 22.67 0.81 5.92
CA VAL A 56 24.07 1.27 5.92
C VAL A 56 24.56 1.59 7.32
N ASN A 57 23.74 2.31 8.11
CA ASN A 57 24.11 2.68 9.48
C ASN A 57 24.23 1.46 10.40
N GLN A 58 23.31 0.50 10.32
CA GLN A 58 23.39 -0.72 11.13
C GLN A 58 24.56 -1.61 10.73
N LEU A 59 24.80 -1.81 9.43
CA LEU A 59 25.93 -2.59 8.94
C LEU A 59 27.27 -1.98 9.36
N LYS A 60 27.41 -0.65 9.34
CA LYS A 60 28.58 0.04 9.88
C LYS A 60 28.79 -0.26 11.36
N MET A 61 27.74 -0.26 12.18
CA MET A 61 27.88 -0.56 13.60
C MET A 61 28.24 -2.02 13.87
N LEU A 62 27.72 -2.95 13.07
CA LEU A 62 27.94 -4.40 13.23
C LEU A 62 29.29 -4.86 12.68
N ILE A 63 29.74 -4.26 11.58
CA ILE A 63 30.97 -4.63 10.88
C ILE A 63 32.05 -3.63 11.26
N GLN A 64 32.72 -3.91 12.38
CA GLN A 64 33.89 -3.17 12.82
C GLN A 64 35.15 -4.02 12.55
N PRO A 65 36.13 -3.51 11.79
CA PRO A 65 37.37 -4.24 11.58
C PRO A 65 38.12 -4.38 12.91
N PRO A 66 38.74 -5.53 13.18
CA PRO A 66 39.56 -5.69 14.38
C PRO A 66 40.75 -4.72 14.35
N PRO A 67 41.27 -4.32 15.53
CA PRO A 67 42.43 -3.44 15.60
C PRO A 67 43.63 -4.08 14.87
N GLY A 68 44.29 -3.29 14.01
CA GLY A 68 45.39 -3.75 13.17
C GLY A 68 44.99 -4.41 11.85
N SER A 69 43.69 -4.41 11.50
CA SER A 69 43.21 -4.89 10.21
C SER A 69 43.82 -4.10 9.03
N PRO A 70 44.25 -4.77 7.94
CA PRO A 70 44.72 -4.11 6.72
C PRO A 70 43.57 -3.59 5.85
N VAL A 71 42.31 -3.75 6.28
CA VAL A 71 41.13 -3.34 5.51
C VAL A 71 41.08 -1.82 5.38
N GLU A 72 41.09 -1.34 4.15
CA GLU A 72 40.96 0.08 3.84
C GLU A 72 39.55 0.58 4.19
N PRO A 73 39.41 1.71 4.91
CA PRO A 73 38.10 2.26 5.30
C PRO A 73 37.15 2.51 4.12
N GLN A 74 37.71 2.87 2.97
CA GLN A 74 36.97 3.17 1.76
C GLN A 74 36.42 1.90 1.11
N ALA A 75 37.22 0.84 1.06
CA ALA A 75 36.79 -0.49 0.60
C ALA A 75 35.68 -1.08 1.51
N LEU A 76 35.82 -0.95 2.83
CA LEU A 76 34.78 -1.38 3.77
C LEU A 76 33.46 -0.62 3.56
N THR A 77 33.53 0.70 3.38
CA THR A 77 32.34 1.54 3.14
C THR A 77 31.67 1.18 1.81
N ALA A 78 32.44 0.88 0.77
CA ALA A 78 31.90 0.42 -0.51
C ALA A 78 31.15 -0.90 -0.36
N ALA A 79 31.76 -1.90 0.29
CA ALA A 79 31.14 -3.20 0.54
C ALA A 79 29.84 -3.08 1.35
N ILE A 80 29.81 -2.24 2.40
CA ILE A 80 28.58 -2.00 3.18
C ILE A 80 27.48 -1.38 2.31
N ASN A 81 27.81 -0.43 1.44
CA ASN A 81 26.84 0.20 0.56
C ASN A 81 26.28 -0.76 -0.49
N GLU A 82 27.09 -1.71 -0.97
CA GLU A 82 26.68 -2.78 -1.88
C GLU A 82 25.76 -3.77 -1.16
N MET A 83 26.15 -4.26 0.03
CA MET A 83 25.29 -5.10 0.86
C MET A 83 23.93 -4.45 1.17
N ALA A 84 23.93 -3.14 1.48
CA ALA A 84 22.68 -2.41 1.70
C ALA A 84 21.85 -2.28 0.42
N ALA A 85 22.48 -2.12 -0.75
CA ALA A 85 21.79 -2.07 -2.04
C ALA A 85 21.12 -3.39 -2.36
N ASP A 86 21.81 -4.52 -2.17
CA ASP A 86 21.30 -5.85 -2.49
C ASP A 86 20.10 -6.25 -1.62
N ASN A 87 20.04 -5.74 -0.39
CA ASN A 87 18.99 -6.09 0.57
C ASN A 87 17.84 -5.09 0.64
N VAL A 88 17.98 -3.89 0.05
CA VAL A 88 16.94 -2.86 0.12
C VAL A 88 15.66 -3.31 -0.60
N GLU A 89 15.77 -4.03 -1.71
CA GLU A 89 14.58 -4.44 -2.47
C GLU A 89 13.75 -5.49 -1.72
N LEU A 90 14.41 -6.41 -1.02
CA LEU A 90 13.75 -7.41 -0.20
C LEU A 90 12.97 -6.78 0.96
N GLY A 91 13.61 -5.86 1.71
CA GLY A 91 12.92 -5.16 2.79
C GLY A 91 11.75 -4.31 2.30
N CYS A 92 11.90 -3.68 1.12
CA CYS A 92 10.84 -2.90 0.49
C CYS A 92 9.66 -3.79 0.11
N ALA A 93 9.90 -4.98 -0.46
CA ALA A 93 8.85 -5.91 -0.83
C ALA A 93 8.01 -6.37 0.38
N VAL A 94 8.65 -6.57 1.54
CA VAL A 94 7.94 -6.90 2.79
C VAL A 94 7.04 -5.75 3.25
N VAL A 95 7.55 -4.53 3.24
CA VAL A 95 6.78 -3.33 3.62
C VAL A 95 5.65 -3.06 2.65
N GLU A 96 5.90 -3.20 1.35
CA GLU A 96 4.92 -3.05 0.28
C GLU A 96 3.75 -4.01 0.48
N ARG A 97 4.04 -5.30 0.69
CA ARG A 97 3.03 -6.32 0.95
C ARG A 97 2.23 -6.03 2.21
N ALA A 98 2.90 -5.66 3.30
CA ALA A 98 2.22 -5.31 4.55
C ALA A 98 1.30 -4.09 4.38
N ALA A 99 1.72 -3.08 3.60
CA ALA A 99 0.91 -1.91 3.30
C ALA A 99 -0.30 -2.26 2.43
N ALA A 100 -0.12 -3.10 1.40
CA ALA A 100 -1.19 -3.58 0.53
C ALA A 100 -2.24 -4.39 1.30
N GLU A 101 -1.82 -5.37 2.12
CA GLU A 101 -2.72 -6.19 2.93
C GLU A 101 -3.52 -5.36 3.94
N ARG A 102 -2.87 -4.37 4.57
CA ARG A 102 -3.57 -3.43 5.47
C ARG A 102 -4.58 -2.57 4.70
N ALA A 103 -4.24 -2.07 3.51
CA ALA A 103 -5.13 -1.26 2.70
C ALA A 103 -6.36 -2.06 2.20
N SER A 104 -6.20 -3.33 1.87
CA SER A 104 -7.33 -4.21 1.53
C SER A 104 -8.31 -4.39 2.69
N ARG A 105 -7.82 -4.46 3.94
CA ARG A 105 -8.70 -4.55 5.12
C ARG A 105 -9.42 -3.23 5.38
N ASP A 106 -8.66 -2.14 5.40
CA ASP A 106 -9.18 -0.79 5.67
C ASP A 106 -10.23 -0.36 4.62
N VAL A 107 -10.05 -0.72 3.33
CA VAL A 107 -10.99 -0.31 2.26
C VAL A 107 -12.35 -1.00 2.39
N GLU A 108 -12.41 -2.25 2.85
CA GLU A 108 -13.67 -2.98 3.05
C GLU A 108 -14.54 -2.31 4.13
N GLU A 109 -13.92 -1.84 5.21
CA GLU A 109 -14.62 -1.08 6.25
C GLU A 109 -15.16 0.25 5.71
N ASN A 110 -14.37 0.91 4.87
CA ASN A 110 -14.72 2.19 4.26
C ASN A 110 -15.86 2.07 3.21
N LEU A 111 -16.02 0.91 2.58
CA LEU A 111 -17.04 0.66 1.57
C LEU A 111 -18.40 0.23 2.14
N GLN A 112 -18.51 -0.07 3.44
CA GLN A 112 -19.73 -0.63 4.03
C GLN A 112 -20.99 0.19 3.72
N SER A 113 -20.88 1.52 3.72
CA SER A 113 -22.02 2.40 3.39
C SER A 113 -22.48 2.23 1.94
N ALA A 114 -21.55 2.24 0.98
CA ALA A 114 -21.84 2.10 -0.45
C ALA A 114 -22.39 0.69 -0.79
N ILE A 115 -21.89 -0.34 -0.10
CA ILE A 115 -22.41 -1.71 -0.18
C ILE A 115 -23.84 -1.78 0.35
N GLN A 116 -24.11 -1.17 1.51
CA GLN A 116 -25.44 -1.15 2.10
C GLN A 116 -26.47 -0.43 1.23
N ALA A 117 -26.08 0.65 0.54
CA ALA A 117 -26.94 1.33 -0.41
C ALA A 117 -27.42 0.38 -1.53
N ARG A 118 -26.50 -0.39 -2.11
CA ARG A 118 -26.79 -1.41 -3.13
C ARG A 118 -27.71 -2.52 -2.60
N ARG A 119 -27.45 -3.00 -1.38
CA ARG A 119 -28.31 -3.99 -0.70
C ARG A 119 -29.73 -3.49 -0.50
N ARG A 120 -29.89 -2.24 -0.04
CA ARG A 120 -31.20 -1.63 0.20
C ARG A 120 -31.99 -1.51 -1.11
N HIS A 121 -31.35 -1.09 -2.19
CA HIS A 121 -31.98 -1.03 -3.53
C HIS A 121 -32.42 -2.41 -4.02
N ARG A 122 -31.57 -3.43 -3.86
CA ARG A 122 -31.91 -4.81 -4.22
C ARG A 122 -33.07 -5.36 -3.39
N ALA A 123 -33.09 -5.07 -2.08
CA ALA A 123 -34.11 -5.56 -1.16
C ALA A 123 -35.45 -4.83 -1.31
N SER A 124 -35.45 -3.54 -1.68
CA SER A 124 -36.68 -2.76 -1.88
C SER A 124 -37.42 -3.14 -3.16
N GLY A 125 -36.77 -3.86 -4.10
CA GLY A 125 -37.32 -4.16 -5.40
C GLY A 125 -37.66 -2.91 -6.21
N ALA A 126 -36.99 -1.78 -5.92
CA ALA A 126 -37.29 -0.50 -6.52
C ALA A 126 -37.18 -0.59 -8.05
N PRO A 127 -38.17 -0.05 -8.79
CA PRO A 127 -38.11 -0.03 -10.25
C PRO A 127 -36.98 0.89 -10.72
N GLY A 128 -36.12 0.38 -11.61
CA GLY A 128 -35.02 1.13 -12.24
C GLY A 128 -33.61 0.68 -11.84
N PRO A 129 -32.58 1.18 -12.53
CA PRO A 129 -31.18 0.86 -12.23
C PRO A 129 -30.76 1.41 -10.86
N PHE A 130 -29.77 0.79 -10.23
CA PHE A 130 -29.14 1.36 -9.04
C PHE A 130 -28.42 2.66 -9.41
N LEU A 131 -28.63 3.70 -8.63
CA LEU A 131 -27.92 4.97 -8.74
C LEU A 131 -27.51 5.40 -7.34
N ASP A 132 -26.21 5.55 -7.14
CA ASP A 132 -25.70 6.17 -5.93
C ASP A 132 -26.07 7.66 -5.93
N VAL A 133 -26.89 8.09 -4.96
CA VAL A 133 -27.35 9.50 -4.82
C VAL A 133 -26.52 10.27 -3.80
N SER A 134 -25.43 9.68 -3.33
CA SER A 134 -24.51 10.37 -2.45
C SER A 134 -23.88 11.57 -3.17
N PRO A 135 -23.57 12.66 -2.46
CA PRO A 135 -23.07 13.91 -3.06
C PRO A 135 -21.70 13.79 -3.74
N TRP A 136 -21.10 12.60 -3.73
CA TRP A 136 -19.81 12.26 -4.33
C TRP A 136 -19.92 11.27 -5.49
N ALA A 137 -21.14 10.86 -5.87
CA ALA A 137 -21.43 10.04 -7.05
C ALA A 137 -21.34 10.85 -8.36
#